data_AF-I3S426-F1
#
_entry.id   AF-I3S426-F1
#
_cell.length_a   1.000
_cell.length_b   1.000
_cell.length_c   1.000
_cell.angle_alpha   90.00
_cell.angle_beta   90.00
_cell.angle_gamma   90.00
#
_symmetry.space_group_name_H-M   'P 1'
#
loop_
_entity.id
_entity.type
_entity.pdbx_description
1 polymer ?
#
loop_
_entity_poly.entity_id
_entity_poly.type
_entity_poly.pdbx_seq_one_letter_code
_entity_poly.pdbx_strand_id
1 'polypeptide(L)'
;MEDHQSSSLKPKAADLDLPLHTFGFEFKDVSSDKVSGHLQVTEKCCQPFSVLHGGVSAVIAEALASIGAHVACGYKRVAGIQLSINHLKSAMLGDLIYAEATPLSVAKTIQVWDVKIWKIEPSNSQNRSLIAYSRVTLKSNMPVPDYAKEAANMLKKYAKL
;
A
#
# COMPACT_ATOMS: atom_id res chain seq x y z
N MET A 1 34.82 0.63 -18.76
CA MET A 1 33.78 -0.15 -18.05
C MET A 1 32.76 0.86 -17.59
N GLU A 2 31.66 0.98 -18.31
CA GLU A 2 30.63 1.98 -18.04
C GLU A 2 29.67 1.43 -16.98
N ASP A 3 29.62 2.08 -15.83
CA ASP A 3 28.73 1.77 -14.72
C ASP A 3 27.27 1.93 -15.17
N HIS A 4 26.55 0.81 -15.32
CA HIS A 4 25.11 0.79 -15.46
C HIS A 4 24.46 1.06 -14.10
N GLN A 5 24.27 2.34 -13.79
CA GLN A 5 23.39 2.76 -12.71
C GLN A 5 21.93 2.49 -13.13
N SER A 6 21.39 1.35 -12.68
CA SER A 6 19.95 1.05 -12.76
C SER A 6 19.18 2.07 -11.91
N SER A 7 18.76 3.16 -12.56
CA SER A 7 17.87 4.17 -12.00
C SER A 7 16.47 3.57 -11.83
N SER A 8 16.20 2.91 -10.71
CA SER A 8 14.84 2.51 -10.36
C SER A 8 13.97 3.76 -10.18
N LEU A 9 13.01 3.98 -11.08
CA LEU A 9 12.03 5.06 -10.96
C LEU A 9 11.25 4.91 -9.64
N LYS A 10 11.20 5.96 -8.82
CA LYS A 10 10.36 5.96 -7.61
C LYS A 10 8.89 5.85 -8.02
N PRO A 11 8.10 4.93 -7.43
CA PRO A 11 6.68 4.81 -7.70
C PRO A 11 5.94 6.08 -7.29
N LYS A 12 5.26 6.69 -8.26
CA LYS A 12 4.38 7.84 -8.00
C LYS A 12 2.99 7.32 -7.63
N ALA A 13 2.44 7.81 -6.53
CA ALA A 13 1.09 7.41 -6.11
C ALA A 13 0.02 7.74 -7.17
N ALA A 14 0.15 8.86 -7.89
CA ALA A 14 -0.77 9.24 -8.96
C ALA A 14 -0.89 8.19 -10.08
N ASP A 15 0.17 7.40 -10.32
CA ASP A 15 0.20 6.38 -11.35
C ASP A 15 -0.35 5.02 -10.87
N LEU A 16 -0.41 4.81 -9.55
CA LEU A 16 -0.73 3.52 -8.93
C LEU A 16 -2.08 3.51 -8.21
N ASP A 17 -2.40 4.59 -7.49
CA ASP A 17 -3.63 4.71 -6.71
C ASP A 17 -3.96 6.20 -6.47
N LEU A 18 -5.01 6.68 -7.16
CA LEU A 18 -5.43 8.09 -7.10
C LEU A 18 -5.98 8.51 -5.71
N PRO A 19 -6.76 7.68 -4.99
CA PRO A 19 -7.10 7.95 -3.59
C PRO A 19 -5.88 8.17 -2.69
N LEU A 20 -4.88 7.29 -2.75
CA LEU A 20 -3.64 7.44 -1.99
C LEU A 20 -2.83 8.68 -2.40
N HIS A 21 -2.82 9.01 -3.69
CA HIS A 21 -2.22 10.26 -4.16
C HIS A 21 -2.90 11.49 -3.54
N THR A 22 -4.22 11.47 -3.39
CA THR A 22 -5.00 12.58 -2.81
C THR A 22 -4.59 12.86 -1.36
N PHE A 23 -4.27 11.81 -0.60
CA PHE A 23 -3.77 11.96 0.77
C PHE A 23 -2.27 12.29 0.85
N GLY A 24 -1.52 12.16 -0.26
CA GLY A 24 -0.07 12.39 -0.29
C GLY A 24 0.74 11.18 0.17
N PHE A 25 0.23 9.96 -0.03
CA PHE A 25 0.98 8.75 0.25
C PHE A 25 2.16 8.61 -0.73
N GLU A 26 3.31 8.17 -0.23
CA GLU A 26 4.52 7.94 -1.01
C GLU A 26 4.92 6.46 -0.96
N PHE A 27 4.84 5.77 -2.10
CA PHE A 27 5.27 4.38 -2.21
C PHE A 27 6.79 4.26 -2.10
N LYS A 28 7.25 3.19 -1.45
CA LYS A 28 8.67 2.85 -1.24
C LYS A 28 9.04 1.55 -1.94
N ASP A 29 8.34 0.47 -1.61
CA ASP A 29 8.54 -0.85 -2.22
C ASP A 29 7.24 -1.32 -2.86
N VAL A 30 7.36 -1.94 -4.03
CA VAL A 30 6.26 -2.61 -4.73
C VAL A 30 6.82 -3.91 -5.31
N SER A 31 6.38 -5.04 -4.81
CA SER A 31 6.78 -6.38 -5.27
C SER A 31 5.71 -7.42 -4.88
N SER A 32 5.90 -8.68 -5.28
CA SER A 32 4.98 -9.77 -4.96
C SER A 32 5.01 -10.22 -3.50
N ASP A 33 6.06 -9.85 -2.76
CA ASP A 33 6.27 -10.21 -1.35
C ASP A 33 6.06 -9.03 -0.39
N LYS A 34 6.06 -7.78 -0.90
CA LYS A 34 5.90 -6.59 -0.07
C LYS A 34 5.42 -5.37 -0.87
N VAL A 35 4.51 -4.62 -0.26
CA VAL A 35 4.20 -3.25 -0.71
C VAL A 35 4.30 -2.33 0.48
N SER A 36 5.03 -1.23 0.36
CA SER A 36 5.23 -0.31 1.48
C SER A 36 5.30 1.14 1.05
N GLY A 37 5.15 2.04 2.01
CA GLY A 37 5.25 3.47 1.79
C GLY A 37 4.98 4.28 3.06
N HIS A 38 4.97 5.59 2.91
CA HIS A 38 4.77 6.52 4.03
C HIS A 38 3.65 7.51 3.73
N LEU A 39 3.08 8.05 4.80
CA LEU A 39 2.13 9.16 4.73
C LEU A 39 2.46 10.15 5.84
N GLN A 40 2.65 11.41 5.46
CA GLN A 40 2.67 12.51 6.40
C GLN A 40 1.22 12.82 6.79
N VAL A 41 0.89 12.79 8.08
CA VAL A 41 -0.47 13.09 8.54
C VAL A 41 -0.71 14.59 8.39
N THR A 42 -1.51 14.96 7.41
CA THR A 42 -1.97 16.34 7.14
C THR A 42 -3.45 16.50 7.44
N GLU A 43 -3.97 17.73 7.40
CA GLU A 43 -5.40 18.01 7.65
C GLU A 43 -6.34 17.18 6.76
N LYS A 44 -5.94 16.91 5.51
CA LYS A 44 -6.73 16.13 4.54
C LYS A 44 -6.98 14.69 4.95
N CYS A 45 -6.14 14.12 5.81
CA CYS A 45 -6.29 12.75 6.30
C CYS A 45 -6.73 12.68 7.77
N CYS A 46 -7.01 13.81 8.41
CA CYS A 46 -7.45 13.86 9.79
C CYS A 46 -8.97 13.74 9.91
N GLN A 47 -9.43 13.13 10.99
CA GLN A 47 -10.79 13.32 11.49
C GLN A 47 -10.89 14.64 12.29
N PRO A 48 -12.08 15.12 12.69
CA PRO A 48 -12.28 16.42 13.35
C PRO A 48 -11.48 16.65 14.66
N PHE A 49 -10.87 15.61 15.22
CA PHE A 49 -10.03 15.66 16.42
C PHE A 49 -8.52 15.75 16.13
N SER A 50 -8.12 16.16 14.92
CA SER A 50 -6.72 16.34 14.51
C SER A 50 -5.85 15.08 14.66
N VAL A 51 -6.46 13.91 14.45
CA VAL A 51 -5.79 12.62 14.39
C VAL A 51 -6.14 11.92 13.08
N LEU A 52 -5.24 11.05 12.61
CA LEU A 52 -5.44 10.26 11.39
C LEU A 52 -6.80 9.57 11.42
N HIS A 53 -7.60 9.80 10.39
CA HIS A 53 -8.90 9.17 10.24
C HIS A 53 -8.72 7.67 9.98
N GLY A 54 -9.40 6.83 10.77
CA GLY A 54 -9.30 5.37 10.62
C GLY A 54 -9.68 4.83 9.23
N GLY A 55 -10.52 5.55 8.47
CA GLY A 55 -10.85 5.22 7.07
C GLY A 55 -9.67 5.43 6.12
N VAL A 56 -8.79 6.39 6.38
CA VAL A 56 -7.55 6.56 5.61
C VAL A 56 -6.63 5.36 5.83
N SER A 57 -6.50 4.89 7.08
CA SER A 57 -5.77 3.65 7.37
C SER A 57 -6.35 2.44 6.65
N ALA A 58 -7.68 2.35 6.53
CA ALA A 58 -8.35 1.27 5.80
C ALA A 58 -8.11 1.37 4.28
N VAL A 59 -8.16 2.57 3.70
CA VAL A 59 -7.84 2.81 2.28
C VAL A 59 -6.39 2.43 1.97
N ILE A 60 -5.44 2.80 2.85
CA ILE A 60 -4.04 2.35 2.74
C ILE A 60 -3.96 0.83 2.76
N ALA A 61 -4.64 0.17 3.70
CA ALA A 61 -4.61 -1.28 3.79
C ALA A 61 -5.15 -1.97 2.52
N GLU A 62 -6.31 -1.53 2.03
CA GLU A 62 -6.93 -2.07 0.82
C GLU A 62 -6.02 -1.87 -0.41
N ALA A 63 -5.50 -0.66 -0.61
CA ALA A 63 -4.68 -0.33 -1.77
C ALA A 63 -3.36 -1.12 -1.79
N LEU A 64 -2.62 -1.16 -0.68
CA LEU A 64 -1.33 -1.85 -0.61
C LEU A 64 -1.51 -3.36 -0.80
N ALA A 65 -2.52 -3.96 -0.17
CA ALA A 65 -2.82 -5.38 -0.34
C ALA A 65 -3.25 -5.72 -1.77
N SER A 66 -4.09 -4.88 -2.38
CA SER A 66 -4.55 -5.03 -3.78
C SER A 66 -3.38 -4.96 -4.76
N ILE A 67 -2.51 -3.95 -4.62
CA ILE A 67 -1.30 -3.81 -5.43
C ILE A 67 -0.41 -5.05 -5.30
N GLY A 68 -0.12 -5.50 -4.08
CA GLY A 68 0.71 -6.67 -3.84
C GLY A 68 0.11 -7.94 -4.46
N ALA A 69 -1.19 -8.16 -4.27
CA ALA A 69 -1.89 -9.29 -4.84
C ALA A 69 -1.92 -9.28 -6.37
N HIS A 70 -2.03 -8.09 -6.98
CA HIS A 70 -1.99 -7.88 -8.43
C HIS A 70 -0.60 -8.25 -8.98
N VAL A 71 0.48 -7.87 -8.31
CA VAL A 71 1.84 -8.30 -8.69
C VAL A 71 1.99 -9.81 -8.51
N ALA A 72 1.61 -10.36 -7.36
CA ALA A 72 1.78 -11.77 -7.00
C ALA A 72 1.04 -12.75 -7.93
N CYS A 73 -0.07 -12.34 -8.56
CA CYS A 73 -0.80 -13.16 -9.51
C CYS A 73 -0.39 -12.95 -10.98
N GLY A 74 0.76 -12.31 -11.22
CA GLY A 74 1.28 -12.07 -12.57
C GLY A 74 0.49 -11.01 -13.33
N TYR A 75 0.07 -9.96 -12.63
CA TYR A 75 -0.66 -8.81 -13.17
C TYR A 75 -2.06 -9.10 -13.71
N LYS A 76 -2.68 -10.18 -13.25
CA LYS A 76 -4.10 -10.47 -13.48
C LYS A 76 -4.97 -9.66 -12.51
N ARG A 77 -6.25 -9.54 -12.85
CA ARG A 77 -7.17 -8.73 -12.03
C ARG A 77 -7.39 -9.39 -10.67
N VAL A 78 -7.36 -8.56 -9.64
CA VAL A 78 -7.78 -8.88 -8.28
C VAL A 78 -8.97 -8.02 -7.86
N ALA A 79 -9.67 -8.44 -6.82
CA ALA A 79 -10.71 -7.66 -6.15
C ALA A 79 -10.72 -7.99 -4.65
N GLY A 80 -10.66 -6.97 -3.80
CA GLY A 80 -10.91 -7.12 -2.36
C GLY A 80 -12.34 -7.61 -2.14
N ILE A 81 -12.48 -8.64 -1.30
CA ILE A 81 -13.79 -9.22 -0.94
C ILE A 81 -14.07 -9.11 0.56
N GLN A 82 -13.03 -8.88 1.36
CA GLN A 82 -13.16 -8.66 2.80
C GLN A 82 -11.93 -7.90 3.30
N LEU A 83 -12.15 -6.87 4.11
CA LEU A 83 -11.12 -6.14 4.85
C LEU A 83 -11.52 -6.10 6.32
N SER A 84 -10.60 -6.49 7.20
CA SER A 84 -10.71 -6.28 8.65
C SER A 84 -9.55 -5.41 9.10
N ILE A 85 -9.80 -4.42 9.93
CA ILE A 85 -8.77 -3.52 10.47
C ILE A 85 -9.04 -3.23 11.95
N ASN A 86 -7.97 -3.23 12.74
CA ASN A 86 -7.97 -2.84 14.14
C ASN A 86 -7.09 -1.60 14.30
N HIS A 87 -7.64 -0.54 14.89
CA HIS A 87 -6.90 0.67 15.26
C HIS A 87 -6.47 0.56 16.72
N LEU A 88 -5.16 0.50 16.94
CA LEU A 88 -4.55 0.21 18.23
C LEU A 88 -4.12 1.48 18.96
N LYS A 89 -3.66 2.50 18.21
CA LYS A 89 -3.17 3.78 18.74
C LYS A 89 -3.47 4.90 17.74
N SER A 90 -3.49 6.15 18.20
CA SER A 90 -3.63 7.33 17.35
C SER A 90 -2.30 7.75 16.71
N ALA A 91 -2.40 8.35 15.52
CA ALA A 91 -1.37 9.21 14.94
C ALA A 91 -1.95 10.63 14.84
N MET A 92 -1.21 11.62 15.32
CA MET A 92 -1.62 13.03 15.39
C MET A 92 -1.31 13.75 14.06
N LEU A 93 -1.95 14.89 13.82
CA LEU A 93 -1.53 15.83 12.78
C LEU A 93 -0.02 16.11 12.91
N GLY A 94 0.71 15.99 11.81
CA GLY A 94 2.17 16.15 11.77
C GLY A 94 2.97 14.88 12.06
N ASP A 95 2.36 13.79 12.52
CA ASP A 95 3.05 12.50 12.64
C ASP A 95 3.36 11.91 11.25
N LEU A 96 4.47 11.19 11.14
CA LEU A 96 4.80 10.39 9.97
C LEU A 96 4.42 8.93 10.22
N ILE A 97 3.67 8.34 9.29
CA ILE A 97 3.34 6.91 9.35
C ILE A 97 4.03 6.14 8.24
N TYR A 98 4.38 4.89 8.52
CA TYR A 98 4.86 3.88 7.57
C TYR A 98 3.84 2.75 7.49
N ALA A 99 3.48 2.34 6.29
CA ALA A 99 2.60 1.22 6.04
C ALA A 99 3.32 0.13 5.25
N GLU A 100 3.04 -1.13 5.59
CA GLU A 100 3.63 -2.30 4.92
C GLU A 100 2.58 -3.40 4.82
N ALA A 101 2.38 -3.89 3.60
CA ALA A 101 1.59 -5.07 3.28
C ALA A 101 2.50 -6.23 2.90
N THR A 102 2.25 -7.40 3.47
CA THR A 102 2.96 -8.66 3.17
C THR A 102 1.95 -9.80 2.98
N PRO A 103 2.19 -10.75 2.08
CA PRO A 103 1.28 -11.85 1.85
C PRO A 103 1.28 -12.80 3.06
N LEU A 104 0.08 -13.13 3.55
CA LEU A 104 -0.13 -14.22 4.50
C LEU A 104 -0.33 -15.55 3.77
N SER A 105 -1.08 -15.53 2.66
CA SER A 105 -1.34 -16.70 1.83
C SER A 105 -1.62 -16.27 0.39
N VAL A 106 -0.96 -16.92 -0.58
CA VAL A 106 -1.12 -16.62 -2.01
C VAL A 106 -1.57 -17.89 -2.73
N ALA A 107 -2.88 -18.10 -2.83
CA ALA A 107 -3.44 -19.20 -3.60
C ALA A 107 -4.00 -18.71 -4.94
N LYS A 108 -4.33 -19.65 -5.84
CA LYS A 108 -4.81 -19.34 -7.20
C LYS A 108 -6.06 -18.47 -7.21
N THR A 109 -7.02 -18.72 -6.32
CA THR A 109 -8.30 -18.00 -6.34
C THR A 109 -8.39 -16.94 -5.26
N ILE A 110 -7.79 -17.18 -4.09
CA ILE A 110 -7.84 -16.31 -2.93
C ILE A 110 -6.43 -15.96 -2.50
N GLN A 111 -6.19 -14.69 -2.26
CA GLN A 111 -5.00 -14.21 -1.57
C GLN A 111 -5.41 -13.54 -0.26
N VAL A 112 -4.57 -13.64 0.76
CA VAL A 112 -4.74 -12.97 2.03
C VAL A 112 -3.45 -12.21 2.33
N TRP A 113 -3.59 -10.92 2.62
CA TRP A 113 -2.48 -10.02 2.89
C TRP A 113 -2.69 -9.37 4.24
N ASP A 114 -1.62 -9.31 5.03
CA ASP A 114 -1.59 -8.57 6.28
C ASP A 114 -0.98 -7.20 6.02
N VAL A 115 -1.60 -6.15 6.56
CA VAL A 115 -1.09 -4.77 6.49
C VAL A 115 -0.87 -4.24 7.89
N LYS A 116 0.32 -3.71 8.15
CA LYS A 116 0.67 -3.04 9.40
C LYS A 116 0.98 -1.58 9.11
N ILE A 117 0.50 -0.71 9.99
CA ILE A 117 0.78 0.71 9.94
C ILE A 117 1.39 1.11 11.27
N TRP A 118 2.53 1.78 11.20
CA TRP A 118 3.24 2.30 12.35
C TRP A 118 3.38 3.80 12.26
N LYS A 119 3.33 4.47 13.40
CA LYS A 119 3.96 5.77 13.55
C LYS A 119 5.47 5.57 13.66
N ILE A 120 6.23 6.39 12.93
CA ILE A 120 7.70 6.37 12.95
C ILE A 120 8.25 7.75 13.28
N GLU A 121 9.44 7.80 13.87
CA GLU A 121 10.16 9.05 14.08
C GLU A 121 11.07 9.35 12.88
N PRO A 122 11.00 10.55 12.26
CA PRO A 122 11.86 10.90 11.14
C PRO A 122 13.37 10.82 11.45
N SER A 123 13.75 11.12 12.69
CA SER A 123 15.13 11.05 13.17
C SER A 123 15.61 9.63 13.49
N ASN A 124 14.70 8.67 13.70
CA ASN A 124 15.02 7.28 13.98
C ASN A 124 13.90 6.34 13.51
N SER A 125 13.98 5.92 12.25
CA SER A 125 12.98 5.04 11.65
C SER A 125 12.92 3.63 12.25
N GLN A 126 13.87 3.24 13.11
CA GLN A 126 13.79 1.97 13.84
C GLN A 126 12.83 2.05 15.03
N ASN A 127 12.64 3.25 15.59
CA ASN A 127 11.63 3.48 16.60
C ASN A 127 10.26 3.58 15.93
N ARG A 128 9.44 2.54 16.10
CA ARG A 128 8.12 2.44 15.48
C ARG A 128 7.08 1.99 16.49
N SER A 129 5.93 2.66 16.47
CA SER A 129 4.77 2.30 17.30
C SER A 129 3.64 1.83 16.39
N LEU A 130 3.22 0.57 16.53
CA LEU A 130 2.11 0.02 15.72
C LEU A 130 0.81 0.77 16.06
N ILE A 131 0.18 1.36 15.05
CA ILE A 131 -1.07 2.13 15.20
C ILE A 131 -2.27 1.42 14.60
N ALA A 132 -2.07 0.58 13.57
CA ALA A 132 -3.14 -0.23 12.99
C ALA A 132 -2.60 -1.54 12.41
N TYR A 133 -3.45 -2.56 12.45
CA TYR A 133 -3.22 -3.84 11.79
C TYR A 133 -4.48 -4.25 11.03
N SER A 134 -4.30 -4.71 9.81
CA SER A 134 -5.37 -5.13 8.91
C SER A 134 -5.05 -6.45 8.26
N ARG A 135 -6.11 -7.18 7.91
CA ARG A 135 -6.08 -8.33 7.01
C ARG A 135 -7.05 -8.08 5.87
N VAL A 136 -6.57 -8.27 4.65
CA VAL A 136 -7.33 -8.08 3.41
C VAL A 136 -7.38 -9.40 2.66
N THR A 137 -8.58 -9.83 2.30
CA THR A 137 -8.82 -11.03 1.50
C THR A 137 -9.23 -10.61 0.10
N LEU A 138 -8.55 -11.15 -0.91
CA LEU A 138 -8.73 -10.78 -2.31
C LEU A 138 -9.05 -11.99 -3.17
N LYS A 139 -10.05 -11.87 -4.04
CA LYS A 139 -10.26 -12.78 -5.16
C LYS A 139 -9.26 -12.44 -6.27
N SER A 140 -8.57 -13.45 -6.79
CA SER A 140 -7.48 -13.30 -7.76
C SER A 140 -7.73 -14.02 -9.07
N ASN A 141 -6.85 -13.79 -10.06
CA ASN A 141 -6.88 -14.42 -11.37
C ASN A 141 -8.18 -14.15 -12.16
N MET A 142 -8.81 -13.01 -11.93
CA MET A 142 -9.95 -12.57 -12.72
C MET A 142 -9.47 -12.06 -14.10
N PRO A 143 -10.32 -12.11 -15.14
CA PRO A 143 -10.02 -11.49 -16.42
C PRO A 143 -9.79 -9.98 -16.27
N VAL A 144 -8.76 -9.45 -16.95
CA VAL A 144 -8.48 -8.01 -17.00
C VAL A 144 -9.31 -7.38 -18.14
N PRO A 145 -10.22 -6.44 -17.85
CA PRO A 145 -10.96 -5.72 -18.88
C PRO A 145 -10.04 -4.88 -19.76
N ASP A 146 -10.43 -4.63 -21.02
CA ASP A 146 -9.59 -3.88 -21.98
C ASP A 146 -9.21 -2.48 -21.49
N TYR A 147 -10.16 -1.76 -20.88
CA TYR A 147 -9.92 -0.41 -20.35
C TYR A 147 -8.93 -0.37 -19.18
N ALA A 148 -8.64 -1.52 -18.55
CA ALA A 148 -7.80 -1.61 -17.35
C ALA A 148 -6.39 -2.16 -17.64
N LYS A 149 -6.06 -2.43 -18.92
CA LYS A 149 -4.75 -2.96 -19.32
C LYS A 149 -3.60 -2.00 -19.00
N GLU A 150 -3.84 -0.70 -19.10
CA GLU A 150 -2.81 0.32 -18.85
C GLU A 150 -2.40 0.36 -17.37
N ALA A 151 -3.34 0.20 -16.44
CA ALA A 151 -3.04 0.13 -15.01
C ALA A 151 -2.09 -1.02 -14.67
N ALA A 152 -2.26 -2.18 -15.31
CA ALA A 152 -1.36 -3.32 -15.13
C ALA A 152 0.07 -3.02 -15.66
N ASN A 153 0.20 -2.23 -16.72
CA ASN A 153 1.49 -1.81 -17.27
C ASN A 153 2.19 -0.80 -16.37
N MET A 154 1.46 0.14 -15.76
CA MET A 154 2.02 1.07 -14.78
C MET A 154 2.55 0.33 -13.55
N LEU A 155 1.82 -0.68 -13.06
CA LEU A 155 2.30 -1.52 -11.96
C LEU A 155 3.62 -2.23 -12.30
N LYS A 156 3.72 -2.82 -13.50
CA LYS A 156 4.94 -3.48 -13.99
C LYS A 156 6.15 -2.57 -14.03
N LYS A 157 5.95 -1.28 -14.37
CA LYS A 157 7.02 -0.28 -14.44
C LYS A 157 7.70 -0.04 -13.09
N TYR A 158 6.94 -0.17 -11.99
CA TYR A 158 7.43 0.13 -10.64
C TYR A 158 7.69 -1.10 -9.77
N ALA A 159 7.13 -2.25 -10.15
CA ALA A 159 7.34 -3.50 -9.43
C ALA A 159 8.80 -3.95 -9.57
N LYS A 160 9.44 -4.22 -8.43
CA LYS A 160 10.74 -4.92 -8.40
C LYS A 160 10.48 -6.40 -8.66
N LEU A 161 11.25 -6.97 -9.60
CA LEU A 161 11.24 -8.40 -9.92
C LEU A 161 11.91 -9.22 -8.81
#